data_AF-A0A2H0FN21-F1
#
_entry.id   AF-A0A2H0FN21-F1
#
_cell.length_a   1.000
_cell.length_b   1.000
_cell.length_c   1.000
_cell.angle_alpha   90.00
_cell.angle_beta   90.00
_cell.angle_gamma   90.00
#
_symmetry.space_group_name_H-M   'P 1'
#
loop_
_entity.id
_entity.type
_entity.pdbx_description
1 polymer ?
#
loop_
_entity_poly.entity_id
_entity_poly.type
_entity_poly.pdbx_seq_one_letter_code
_entity_poly.pdbx_strand_id
1 'polypeptide(L)'
;MPTTKKLFFIFALLSLISTSIYSQEIGKIFNKIEADELYGPVLESRTITSEKLKSIIIYSTDKVMFRLENNQISILGDTRNLLYSNSKFIVTNQLFHMYSKSKVIELLNIGKSEIVVLENRKEVFSITVGDYTLEMSNPCPPNCD
;
A
#
# COMPACT_ATOMS: atom_id res chain seq x y z
N MET A 1 -30.51 -2.79 53.05
CA MET A 1 -30.12 -3.77 52.02
C MET A 1 -29.59 -3.03 50.79
N PRO A 2 -28.25 -2.90 50.63
CA PRO A 2 -27.64 -2.17 49.52
C PRO A 2 -26.81 -3.12 48.64
N THR A 3 -27.38 -3.72 47.60
CA THR A 3 -26.62 -4.66 46.75
C THR A 3 -26.87 -4.56 45.25
N THR A 4 -27.70 -3.63 44.77
CA THR A 4 -28.01 -3.52 43.32
C THR A 4 -27.23 -2.44 42.58
N LYS A 5 -26.66 -1.43 43.26
CA LYS A 5 -25.92 -0.33 42.60
C LYS A 5 -24.50 -0.69 42.15
N LYS A 6 -23.85 -1.67 42.80
CA LYS A 6 -22.49 -2.11 42.41
C LYS A 6 -22.46 -2.94 41.13
N LEU A 7 -23.53 -3.67 40.83
CA LEU A 7 -23.58 -4.53 39.65
C LEU A 7 -23.77 -3.73 38.34
N PHE A 8 -24.52 -2.63 38.40
CA PHE A 8 -24.71 -1.73 37.24
C PHE A 8 -23.44 -0.97 36.86
N PHE A 9 -22.58 -0.66 37.84
CA PHE A 9 -21.30 0.02 37.62
C PHE A 9 -20.26 -0.88 36.94
N ILE A 10 -20.33 -2.19 37.14
CA ILE A 10 -19.42 -3.15 36.50
C ILE A 10 -19.78 -3.38 35.03
N PHE A 11 -21.07 -3.31 34.68
CA PHE A 11 -21.52 -3.44 33.28
C PHE A 11 -21.21 -2.19 32.44
N ALA A 12 -21.19 -1.00 33.05
CA ALA A 12 -20.84 0.25 32.36
C ALA A 12 -19.32 0.37 32.07
N LEU A 13 -18.46 -0.31 32.84
CA LEU A 13 -17.00 -0.24 32.66
C LEU A 13 -16.50 -1.12 31.48
N LEU A 14 -17.28 -2.11 31.06
CA LEU A 14 -16.96 -3.04 29.96
C LEU A 14 -17.29 -2.46 28.56
N SER A 15 -17.97 -1.32 28.50
CA SER A 15 -18.38 -0.65 27.24
C SER A 15 -17.29 0.23 26.60
N LEU A 16 -16.12 0.36 27.22
CA LEU A 16 -15.05 1.27 26.77
C LEU A 16 -13.91 0.59 26.01
N ILE A 17 -14.03 -0.71 25.71
CA ILE A 17 -13.13 -1.34 24.73
C ILE A 17 -13.69 -1.03 23.34
N SER A 18 -13.65 0.25 22.97
CA SER A 18 -13.70 0.66 21.58
C SER A 18 -12.45 0.08 20.93
N THR A 19 -12.59 -1.10 20.32
CA THR A 19 -11.60 -1.59 19.36
C THR A 19 -11.52 -0.53 18.28
N SER A 20 -10.47 0.28 18.32
CA SER A 20 -10.05 1.04 17.15
C SER A 20 -9.85 -0.01 16.07
N ILE A 21 -10.74 -0.01 15.08
CA ILE A 21 -10.53 -0.76 13.85
C ILE A 21 -9.35 -0.07 13.19
N TYR A 22 -8.13 -0.40 13.62
CA TYR A 22 -6.94 -0.05 12.86
C TYR A 22 -7.09 -0.78 11.54
N SER A 23 -7.38 -0.01 10.48
CA SER A 23 -7.17 -0.46 9.11
C SER A 23 -5.77 -1.07 9.07
N GLN A 24 -5.67 -2.38 8.79
CA GLN A 24 -4.37 -3.04 8.74
C GLN A 24 -3.57 -2.37 7.62
N GLU A 25 -2.42 -1.79 7.96
CA GLU A 25 -1.56 -1.18 6.95
C GLU A 25 -1.09 -2.26 5.97
N ILE A 26 -1.28 -2.02 4.68
CA ILE A 26 -0.93 -2.96 3.62
C ILE A 26 0.46 -2.60 3.10
N GLY A 27 1.35 -3.58 3.19
CA GLY A 27 2.72 -3.49 2.74
C GLY A 27 3.72 -3.55 3.88
N LYS A 28 4.87 -4.15 3.59
CA LYS A 28 6.01 -4.25 4.51
C LYS A 28 7.27 -3.80 3.81
N ILE A 29 8.03 -2.93 4.48
CA ILE A 29 9.30 -2.43 3.99
C ILE A 29 10.42 -3.35 4.48
N PHE A 30 11.26 -3.77 3.55
CA PHE A 30 12.45 -4.56 3.76
C PHE A 30 13.68 -3.76 3.32
N ASN A 31 14.85 -4.17 3.80
CA ASN A 31 16.07 -3.76 3.10
C ASN A 31 16.12 -4.48 1.74
N LYS A 32 16.79 -3.88 0.75
CA LYS A 32 16.80 -4.40 -0.61
C LYS A 32 17.37 -5.82 -0.72
N ILE A 33 18.45 -6.11 0.01
CA ILE A 33 19.10 -7.43 -0.01
C ILE A 33 18.14 -8.51 0.51
N GLU A 34 17.48 -8.24 1.63
CA GLU A 34 16.48 -9.13 2.23
C GLU A 34 15.28 -9.34 1.29
N ALA A 35 14.81 -8.30 0.59
CA ALA A 35 13.75 -8.43 -0.41
C ALA A 35 14.18 -9.33 -1.58
N ASP A 36 15.41 -9.16 -2.08
CA ASP A 36 15.97 -9.98 -3.16
C ASP A 36 16.11 -11.46 -2.74
N GLU A 37 16.51 -11.73 -1.49
CA GLU A 37 16.58 -13.08 -0.92
C GLU A 37 15.20 -13.74 -0.79
N LEU A 38 14.18 -12.99 -0.34
CA LEU A 38 12.85 -13.52 -0.08
C LEU A 38 12.01 -13.71 -1.36
N TYR A 39 12.10 -12.78 -2.31
CA TYR A 39 11.18 -12.70 -3.45
C TYR A 39 11.84 -12.93 -4.81
N GLY A 40 13.15 -13.16 -4.82
CA GLY A 40 13.91 -13.47 -6.03
C GLY A 40 14.14 -12.25 -6.94
N PRO A 41 14.70 -12.45 -8.14
CA PRO A 41 15.15 -11.36 -8.99
C PRO A 41 13.99 -10.57 -9.64
N VAL A 42 14.28 -9.32 -10.00
CA VAL A 42 13.39 -8.45 -10.77
C VAL A 42 13.30 -8.92 -12.23
N LEU A 43 12.07 -9.02 -12.75
CA LEU A 43 11.77 -9.45 -14.12
C LEU A 43 11.46 -8.28 -15.06
N GLU A 44 10.74 -7.29 -14.56
CA GLU A 44 10.41 -6.06 -15.27
C GLU A 44 10.50 -4.88 -14.30
N SER A 45 10.99 -3.74 -14.76
CA SER A 45 11.02 -2.53 -13.94
C SER A 45 10.74 -1.27 -14.73
N ARG A 46 10.21 -0.26 -14.04
CA ARG A 46 10.07 1.11 -14.54
C ARG A 46 10.32 2.13 -13.45
N THR A 47 10.83 3.29 -13.85
CA THR A 47 11.13 4.37 -12.94
C THR A 47 10.07 5.46 -12.97
N ILE A 48 9.85 6.06 -11.81
CA ILE A 48 9.12 7.31 -11.63
C ILE A 48 9.87 8.14 -10.59
N THR A 49 9.85 9.47 -10.70
CA THR A 49 10.52 10.29 -9.69
C THR A 49 9.73 10.31 -8.39
N SER A 50 10.42 10.39 -7.26
CA SER A 50 9.81 10.49 -5.93
C SER A 50 8.88 11.70 -5.83
N GLU A 51 9.26 12.84 -6.40
CA GLU A 51 8.41 14.03 -6.49
C GLU A 51 7.13 13.75 -7.29
N LYS A 52 7.27 13.15 -8.48
CA LYS A 52 6.11 12.83 -9.32
C LYS A 52 5.18 11.86 -8.60
N LEU A 53 5.71 10.80 -7.99
CA LEU A 53 4.88 9.84 -7.26
C LEU A 53 4.17 10.51 -6.07
N LYS A 54 4.85 11.35 -5.28
CA LYS A 54 4.21 12.14 -4.21
C LYS A 54 3.07 13.01 -4.74
N SER A 55 3.28 13.69 -5.87
CA SER A 55 2.26 14.55 -6.49
C SER A 55 1.05 13.78 -7.02
N ILE A 56 1.20 12.49 -7.34
CA ILE A 56 0.10 11.63 -7.81
C ILE A 56 -0.69 11.10 -6.62
N ILE A 57 -0.01 10.55 -5.61
CA ILE A 57 -0.68 9.84 -4.50
C ILE A 57 -1.36 10.80 -3.50
N ILE A 58 -1.11 12.10 -3.58
CA ILE A 58 -1.80 13.10 -2.76
C ILE A 58 -3.33 13.08 -2.97
N TYR A 59 -3.80 12.67 -4.15
CA TYR A 59 -5.20 12.58 -4.52
C TYR A 59 -5.92 11.32 -4.02
N SER A 60 -5.21 10.39 -3.39
CA SER A 60 -5.79 9.28 -2.64
C SER A 60 -5.87 9.62 -1.15
N THR A 61 -6.85 9.08 -0.45
CA THR A 61 -6.99 9.15 1.01
C THR A 61 -6.08 8.12 1.68
N ASP A 62 -6.32 6.82 1.45
CA ASP A 62 -5.72 5.75 2.27
C ASP A 62 -4.92 4.73 1.47
N LYS A 63 -5.30 4.47 0.22
CA LYS A 63 -4.78 3.33 -0.56
C LYS A 63 -4.33 3.73 -1.95
N VAL A 64 -3.19 3.19 -2.34
CA VAL A 64 -2.64 3.37 -3.69
C VAL A 64 -2.43 2.00 -4.32
N MET A 65 -2.81 1.85 -5.57
CA MET A 65 -2.75 0.60 -6.30
C MET A 65 -1.88 0.77 -7.54
N PHE A 66 -0.96 -0.16 -7.77
CA PHE A 66 0.00 -0.11 -8.86
C PHE A 66 -0.19 -1.28 -9.82
N ARG A 67 0.04 -1.01 -11.10
CA ARG A 67 0.20 -2.04 -12.12
C ARG A 67 1.34 -1.63 -13.04
N LEU A 68 2.24 -2.57 -13.29
CA LEU A 68 3.26 -2.50 -14.32
C LEU A 68 3.04 -3.68 -15.27
N GLU A 69 2.78 -3.40 -16.54
CA GLU A 69 2.64 -4.44 -17.55
C GLU A 69 2.99 -3.88 -18.92
N ASN A 70 3.78 -4.62 -19.70
CA ASN A 70 4.19 -4.22 -21.05
C ASN A 70 4.78 -2.81 -21.07
N ASN A 71 5.62 -2.47 -20.08
CA ASN A 71 6.24 -1.17 -19.90
C ASN A 71 5.27 -0.01 -19.58
N GLN A 72 4.01 -0.32 -19.27
CA GLN A 72 2.98 0.67 -18.95
C GLN A 72 2.75 0.69 -17.45
N ILE A 73 2.75 1.89 -16.87
CA ILE A 73 2.43 2.12 -15.47
C ILE A 73 1.01 2.64 -15.39
N SER A 74 0.20 2.03 -14.54
CA SER A 74 -1.07 2.59 -14.09
C SER A 74 -1.08 2.67 -12.56
N ILE A 75 -1.53 3.80 -12.04
CA ILE A 75 -1.65 4.05 -10.60
C ILE A 75 -3.09 4.48 -10.31
N LEU A 76 -3.73 3.75 -9.42
CA LEU A 76 -5.07 4.03 -8.92
C LEU A 76 -5.00 4.45 -7.45
N GLY A 77 -6.01 5.21 -7.02
CA GLY A 77 -6.25 5.53 -5.62
C GLY A 77 -7.36 4.67 -5.05
N ASP A 78 -8.00 5.19 -4.01
CA ASP A 78 -9.17 4.58 -3.37
C ASP A 78 -10.27 4.31 -4.41
N THR A 79 -11.01 3.22 -4.19
CA THR A 79 -12.10 2.76 -5.06
C THR A 79 -11.70 2.61 -6.54
N ARG A 80 -10.42 2.34 -6.81
CA ARG A 80 -9.84 2.18 -8.17
C ARG A 80 -9.92 3.45 -9.03
N ASN A 81 -10.00 4.64 -8.42
CA ASN A 81 -9.96 5.89 -9.16
C ASN A 81 -8.61 6.08 -9.85
N LEU A 82 -8.61 6.36 -11.16
CA LEU A 82 -7.37 6.58 -11.90
C LEU A 82 -6.66 7.85 -11.41
N LEU A 83 -5.41 7.71 -10.96
CA LEU A 83 -4.55 8.83 -10.59
C LEU A 83 -3.51 9.14 -11.67
N TYR A 84 -2.99 8.09 -12.31
CA TYR A 84 -1.97 8.23 -13.34
C TYR A 84 -1.94 7.03 -14.28
N SER A 85 -1.69 7.30 -15.55
CA SER A 85 -1.29 6.30 -16.55
C SER A 85 -0.36 6.95 -17.56
N ASN A 86 0.68 6.22 -18.00
CA ASN A 86 1.54 6.64 -19.10
C ASN A 86 1.06 6.17 -20.48
N SER A 87 -0.06 5.44 -20.54
CA SER A 87 -0.71 4.96 -21.76
C SER A 87 -2.22 5.20 -21.70
N LYS A 88 -2.93 4.87 -22.79
CA LYS A 88 -4.40 4.89 -22.81
C LYS A 88 -4.92 3.90 -21.76
N PHE A 89 -5.48 4.44 -20.68
CA PHE A 89 -6.07 3.63 -19.62
C PHE A 89 -7.44 3.09 -20.06
N ILE A 90 -7.64 1.79 -19.87
CA ILE A 90 -8.94 1.15 -20.04
C ILE A 90 -9.31 0.56 -18.68
N VAL A 91 -10.37 1.12 -18.07
CA VAL A 91 -10.90 0.59 -16.79
C VAL A 91 -11.33 -0.85 -17.05
N THR A 92 -10.60 -1.78 -16.47
CA THR A 92 -10.85 -3.22 -16.63
C THR A 92 -10.72 -3.91 -15.27
N ASN A 93 -11.21 -5.15 -15.19
CA ASN A 93 -11.09 -6.05 -14.04
C ASN A 93 -9.65 -6.58 -13.84
N GLN A 94 -8.65 -5.81 -14.26
CA GLN A 94 -7.23 -6.15 -14.14
C GLN A 94 -6.79 -6.09 -12.68
N LEU A 95 -5.86 -6.97 -12.32
CA LEU A 95 -5.23 -7.01 -11.00
C LEU A 95 -4.28 -5.82 -10.82
N PHE A 96 -4.43 -5.13 -9.70
CA PHE A 96 -3.53 -4.11 -9.21
C PHE A 96 -2.99 -4.53 -7.83
N HIS A 97 -1.79 -4.07 -7.53
CA HIS A 97 -1.09 -4.30 -6.28
C HIS A 97 -1.34 -3.12 -5.34
N MET A 98 -2.18 -3.33 -4.34
CA MET A 98 -2.61 -2.32 -3.40
C MET A 98 -1.68 -2.25 -2.19
N TYR A 99 -1.35 -1.03 -1.79
CA TYR A 99 -0.61 -0.69 -0.58
C TYR A 99 -1.31 0.44 0.17
N SER A 100 -1.05 0.53 1.47
CA SER A 100 -1.41 1.73 2.23
C SER A 100 -0.57 2.92 1.74
N LYS A 101 -1.23 4.05 1.50
CA LYS A 101 -0.58 5.32 1.16
C LYS A 101 0.48 5.70 2.20
N SER A 102 0.22 5.45 3.48
CA SER A 102 1.17 5.66 4.57
C SER A 102 2.49 4.92 4.36
N LYS A 103 2.43 3.64 3.94
CA LYS A 103 3.62 2.83 3.64
C LYS A 103 4.40 3.31 2.41
N VAL A 104 3.71 3.76 1.38
CA VAL A 104 4.36 4.36 0.21
C VAL A 104 5.07 5.66 0.61
N ILE A 105 4.44 6.51 1.44
CA ILE A 105 5.07 7.74 1.96
C ILE A 105 6.26 7.41 2.87
N GLU A 106 6.12 6.42 3.76
CA GLU A 106 7.19 5.94 4.64
C GLU A 106 8.42 5.53 3.81
N LEU A 107 8.22 4.66 2.81
CA LEU A 107 9.26 4.23 1.88
C LEU A 107 9.97 5.42 1.21
N LEU A 108 9.20 6.36 0.66
CA LEU A 108 9.76 7.53 -0.04
C LEU A 108 10.58 8.43 0.90
N ASN A 109 10.22 8.49 2.18
CA ASN A 109 10.92 9.32 3.17
C ASN A 109 12.20 8.65 3.68
N ILE A 110 12.19 7.33 3.91
CA ILE A 110 13.38 6.62 4.37
C ILE A 110 14.39 6.36 3.24
N GLY A 111 13.91 6.13 2.02
CA GLY A 111 14.76 5.79 0.88
C GLY A 111 15.58 6.96 0.35
N LYS A 112 15.15 8.20 0.60
CA LYS A 112 15.86 9.46 0.29
C LYS A 112 16.48 9.52 -1.12
N SER A 113 15.85 8.84 -2.07
CA SER A 113 16.26 8.79 -3.48
C SER A 113 15.27 9.59 -4.32
N GLU A 114 15.76 10.26 -5.36
CA GLU A 114 14.91 10.91 -6.36
C GLU A 114 14.19 9.89 -7.27
N ILE A 115 14.74 8.68 -7.36
CA ILE A 115 14.26 7.61 -8.23
C ILE A 115 13.49 6.59 -7.39
N VAL A 116 12.27 6.31 -7.83
CA VAL A 116 11.44 5.16 -7.40
C VAL A 116 11.43 4.15 -8.53
N VAL A 117 11.67 2.89 -8.19
CA VAL A 117 11.61 1.77 -9.13
C VAL A 117 10.38 0.92 -8.81
N LEU A 118 9.49 0.78 -9.78
CA LEU A 118 8.36 -0.14 -9.76
C LEU A 118 8.79 -1.43 -10.43
N GLU A 119 8.60 -2.57 -9.77
CA GLU A 119 9.23 -3.83 -10.16
C GLU A 119 8.20 -4.96 -10.15
N ASN A 120 8.16 -5.75 -11.22
CA ASN A 120 7.54 -7.08 -11.20
C ASN A 120 8.62 -8.10 -10.88
N ARG A 121 8.39 -8.91 -9.85
CA ARG A 121 9.13 -10.14 -9.56
C ARG A 121 8.23 -11.33 -9.92
N LYS A 122 8.73 -12.54 -9.74
CA LYS A 122 8.00 -13.76 -10.14
C LYS A 122 6.60 -13.85 -9.53
N GLU A 123 6.45 -13.49 -8.26
CA GLU A 123 5.20 -13.68 -7.50
C GLU A 123 4.68 -12.40 -6.85
N VAL A 124 5.47 -11.33 -6.84
CA VAL A 124 5.14 -10.08 -6.15
C VAL A 124 5.42 -8.87 -7.04
N PHE A 125 4.72 -7.78 -6.73
CA PHE A 125 5.08 -6.46 -7.17
C PHE A 125 5.85 -5.77 -6.05
N SER A 126 6.85 -4.97 -6.40
CA SER A 126 7.74 -4.32 -5.46
C SER A 126 7.91 -2.85 -5.81
N ILE A 127 8.09 -2.01 -4.79
CA ILE A 127 8.46 -0.59 -4.95
C ILE A 127 9.79 -0.37 -4.24
N THR A 128 10.83 -0.04 -4.97
CA THR A 128 12.17 0.17 -4.43
C THR A 128 12.57 1.65 -4.48
N VAL A 129 13.07 2.18 -3.37
CA VAL A 129 13.58 3.55 -3.24
C VAL A 129 14.87 3.53 -2.42
N GLY A 130 16.01 3.81 -3.07
CA GLY A 130 17.31 3.66 -2.43
C GLY A 130 17.58 2.21 -2.03
N ASP A 131 17.91 2.00 -0.75
CA ASP A 131 18.23 0.67 -0.19
C ASP A 131 17.04 -0.07 0.41
N TYR A 132 15.81 0.44 0.19
CA TYR A 132 14.59 -0.12 0.76
C TYR A 132 13.59 -0.54 -0.31
N THR A 133 12.89 -1.64 -0.05
CA THR A 133 11.89 -2.21 -0.94
C THR A 133 10.60 -2.49 -0.18
N LEU A 134 9.48 -1.98 -0.70
CA LEU A 134 8.14 -2.25 -0.20
C LEU A 134 7.52 -3.42 -0.95
N GLU A 135 7.13 -4.43 -0.19
CA GLU A 135 6.58 -5.71 -0.65
C GLU A 135 5.24 -6.00 0.04
N MET A 136 4.66 -7.18 -0.21
CA MET A 136 3.44 -7.67 0.44
C MET A 136 2.20 -6.81 0.14
N SER A 137 1.98 -6.51 -1.15
CA SER A 137 0.74 -5.90 -1.62
C SER A 137 -0.47 -6.80 -1.40
N ASN A 138 -1.66 -6.22 -1.30
CA ASN A 138 -2.91 -6.96 -1.49
C ASN A 138 -3.40 -6.87 -2.94
N PRO A 139 -3.93 -7.96 -3.52
CA PRO A 139 -4.48 -7.94 -4.87
C PRO A 139 -5.85 -7.24 -4.89
N CYS A 140 -6.04 -6.34 -5.86
CA CYS A 140 -7.32 -5.70 -6.15
C CYS A 140 -7.61 -5.79 -7.66
N PRO A 141 -8.67 -6.50 -8.11
CA PRO A 141 -9.65 -7.30 -7.35
C PRO A 141 -9.04 -8.59 -6.73
N PRO A 142 -9.73 -9.24 -5.76
CA PRO A 142 -11.08 -8.94 -5.25
C PRO A 142 -11.11 -7.90 -4.11
N ASN A 143 -9.98 -7.62 -3.47
CA ASN A 143 -9.93 -6.78 -2.27
C ASN A 143 -9.58 -5.35 -2.63
N CYS A 144 -10.59 -4.54 -2.97
CA CYS A 144 -10.40 -3.16 -3.45
C CYS A 144 -10.91 -2.08 -2.50
N ASP A 145 -11.56 -2.50 -1.41
CA ASP A 145 -12.15 -1.63 -0.40
C ASP A 145 -11.18 -1.31 0.72
#